data_AF-A0A3Q0RWW0-F1
#
_entry.id   AF-A0A3Q0RWW0-F1
#
_cell.length_a   1.000
_cell.length_b   1.000
_cell.length_c   1.000
_cell.angle_alpha   90.00
_cell.angle_beta   90.00
_cell.angle_gamma   90.00
#
_symmetry.space_group_name_H-M   'P 1'
#
loop_
_entity.id
_entity.type
_entity.pdbx_description
1 polymer ?
#
loop_
_entity_poly.entity_id
_entity_poly.type
_entity_poly.pdbx_seq_one_letter_code
_entity_poly.pdbx_strand_id
1 'polypeptide(L)'
;MTVLYKLAREQLSKQSHYDFGLRALKSVLVMAGELKRSSPDLSEDVVLMRALRDMNLPKFVFEDVPLFLGLISDLFPGLDCPRVRYPNFNDAVEQTLEDKKYVILPNQVFHLAQPHISYFIFSINFKTFAYSLVNVSVMGLQTKLYPLNSKAISVIELYGILDPDTRDWTDGVLSNIFREINKPTDKKKRRYILFDGDVDALWVENMNSVMDDNKLLTLANGERIRLQSHCALLFEVGDLQHASPATVSRCGMVFVDPKNLRYTPCWQRWVNSRSDKV
;
A
#
# COMPACT_ATOMS: atom_id res chain seq x y z
N MET A 1 -18.11 -2.24 15.66
CA MET A 1 -16.96 -1.56 15.01
C MET A 1 -16.31 -0.49 15.89
N THR A 2 -17.05 0.54 16.33
CA THR A 2 -16.51 1.65 17.14
C THR A 2 -15.91 1.17 18.47
N VAL A 3 -16.57 0.21 19.13
CA VAL A 3 -16.05 -0.44 20.36
C VAL A 3 -14.72 -1.14 20.09
N LEU A 4 -14.60 -1.93 19.01
CA LEU A 4 -13.35 -2.58 18.64
C LEU A 4 -12.22 -1.58 18.46
N TYR A 5 -12.45 -0.48 17.73
CA TYR A 5 -11.42 0.52 17.47
C TYR A 5 -11.04 1.32 18.72
N LYS A 6 -12.00 1.55 19.63
CA LYS A 6 -11.72 2.12 20.95
C LYS A 6 -10.82 1.19 21.77
N LEU A 7 -11.17 -0.09 21.87
CA LEU A 7 -10.40 -1.09 22.61
C LEU A 7 -9.02 -1.30 21.99
N ALA A 8 -8.93 -1.41 20.65
CA ALA A 8 -7.66 -1.55 19.95
C ALA A 8 -6.74 -0.35 20.21
N ARG A 9 -7.28 0.88 20.22
CA ARG A 9 -6.49 2.09 20.55
C ARG A 9 -6.01 2.13 21.99
N GLU A 10 -6.75 1.52 22.92
CA GLU A 10 -6.45 1.52 24.36
C GLU A 10 -5.51 0.37 24.75
N GLN A 11 -5.59 -0.78 24.07
CA GLN A 11 -4.90 -2.02 24.46
C GLN A 11 -3.69 -2.37 23.58
N LEU A 12 -3.68 -1.97 22.31
CA LEU A 12 -2.54 -2.24 21.42
C LEU A 12 -1.40 -1.23 21.65
N SER A 13 -0.21 -1.59 21.20
CA SER A 13 0.95 -0.71 21.29
C SER A 13 0.75 0.61 20.50
N LYS A 14 1.39 1.69 20.95
CA LYS A 14 1.31 3.00 20.30
C LYS A 14 2.29 3.07 19.12
N GLN A 15 1.81 2.76 17.92
CA GLN A 15 2.58 2.86 16.69
C GLN A 15 2.16 4.09 15.86
N SER A 16 3.12 4.74 15.19
CA SER A 16 2.90 5.95 14.36
C SER A 16 2.02 5.69 13.13
N HIS A 17 1.98 4.44 12.65
CA HIS A 17 1.25 4.03 11.45
C HIS A 17 -0.14 3.42 11.75
N TYR A 18 -0.55 3.36 13.02
CA TYR A 18 -1.88 2.88 13.39
C TYR A 18 -2.93 3.97 13.16
N ASP A 19 -3.97 3.64 12.38
CA ASP A 19 -5.12 4.52 12.16
C ASP A 19 -6.42 3.81 12.54
N PHE A 20 -7.07 4.34 13.59
CA PHE A 20 -8.38 3.95 14.09
C PHE A 20 -9.42 5.08 13.92
N GLY A 21 -9.17 6.02 13.01
CA GLY A 21 -10.06 7.14 12.72
C GLY A 21 -11.28 6.79 11.86
N LEU A 22 -12.11 7.80 11.58
CA LEU A 22 -13.32 7.65 10.78
C LEU A 22 -13.05 7.23 9.32
N ARG A 23 -11.89 7.62 8.76
CA ARG A 23 -11.49 7.21 7.41
C ARG A 23 -11.25 5.70 7.33
N ALA A 24 -10.49 5.16 8.29
CA ALA A 24 -10.31 3.71 8.41
C ALA A 24 -11.65 2.97 8.57
N LEU A 25 -12.59 3.49 9.37
CA LEU A 25 -13.93 2.91 9.51
C LEU A 25 -14.72 2.94 8.19
N LYS A 26 -14.69 4.07 7.45
CA LYS A 26 -15.31 4.18 6.12
C LYS A 26 -14.74 3.13 5.17
N SER A 27 -13.42 2.95 5.12
CA SER A 27 -12.78 1.96 4.26
C SER A 27 -13.19 0.53 4.60
N VAL A 28 -13.33 0.19 5.88
CA VAL A 28 -13.85 -1.13 6.29
C VAL A 28 -15.29 -1.33 5.80
N LEU A 29 -16.15 -0.33 5.91
CA LEU A 29 -17.54 -0.43 5.45
C LEU A 29 -17.64 -0.58 3.93
N VAL A 30 -16.81 0.14 3.18
CA VAL A 30 -16.73 0.00 1.72
C VAL A 30 -16.31 -1.42 1.34
N MET A 31 -15.27 -1.96 1.98
CA MET A 31 -14.81 -3.33 1.78
C MET A 31 -15.88 -4.36 2.17
N ALA A 32 -16.55 -4.18 3.30
CA ALA A 32 -17.65 -5.05 3.73
C ALA A 32 -18.79 -5.06 2.70
N GLY A 33 -19.14 -3.89 2.14
CA GLY A 33 -20.12 -3.78 1.08
C GLY A 33 -19.70 -4.50 -0.21
N GLU A 34 -18.43 -4.42 -0.59
CA GLU A 34 -17.89 -5.18 -1.73
C GLU A 34 -17.94 -6.69 -1.49
N LEU A 35 -17.52 -7.14 -0.31
CA LEU A 35 -17.56 -8.54 0.10
C LEU A 35 -19.00 -9.08 0.07
N LYS A 36 -19.96 -8.36 0.64
CA LYS A 36 -21.38 -8.76 0.63
C LYS A 36 -21.95 -8.84 -0.78
N ARG A 37 -21.59 -7.90 -1.67
CA ARG A 37 -21.99 -7.96 -3.10
C ARG A 37 -21.39 -9.16 -3.84
N SER A 38 -20.14 -9.51 -3.54
CA SER A 38 -19.48 -10.68 -4.14
C SER A 38 -19.95 -12.02 -3.58
N SER A 39 -20.57 -12.02 -2.40
CA SER A 39 -21.02 -13.23 -1.71
C SER A 39 -22.30 -12.93 -0.92
N PRO A 40 -23.46 -12.86 -1.60
CA PRO A 40 -24.73 -12.46 -0.99
C PRO A 40 -25.19 -13.37 0.15
N ASP A 41 -24.81 -14.65 0.11
CA ASP A 41 -25.25 -15.67 1.06
C ASP A 41 -24.51 -15.62 2.41
N LEU A 42 -23.37 -14.91 2.50
CA LEU A 42 -22.63 -14.76 3.76
C LEU A 42 -23.42 -13.89 4.74
N SER A 43 -23.48 -14.32 6.00
CA SER A 43 -24.02 -13.50 7.09
C SER A 43 -23.29 -12.15 7.17
N GLU A 44 -24.03 -11.06 7.43
CA GLU A 44 -23.47 -9.72 7.56
C GLU A 44 -22.43 -9.64 8.68
N ASP A 45 -22.63 -10.39 9.77
CA ASP A 45 -21.68 -10.45 10.89
C ASP A 45 -20.34 -11.04 10.46
N VAL A 46 -20.37 -12.12 9.67
CA VAL A 46 -19.16 -12.75 9.13
C VAL A 46 -18.47 -11.82 8.14
N VAL A 47 -19.23 -11.13 7.28
CA VAL A 47 -18.69 -10.15 6.33
C VAL A 47 -18.01 -9.00 7.08
N LEU A 48 -18.62 -8.49 8.14
CA LEU A 48 -18.10 -7.37 8.90
C LEU A 48 -16.86 -7.75 9.71
N MET A 49 -16.90 -8.88 10.42
CA MET A 49 -15.75 -9.44 11.14
C MET A 49 -14.56 -9.62 10.18
N ARG A 50 -14.83 -10.15 8.99
CA ARG A 50 -13.82 -10.36 7.96
C ARG A 50 -13.21 -9.05 7.46
N ALA A 51 -14.05 -8.08 7.10
CA ALA A 51 -13.58 -6.78 6.62
C ALA A 51 -12.73 -6.07 7.68
N LEU A 52 -13.15 -6.13 8.95
CA LEU A 52 -12.39 -5.57 10.08
C LEU A 52 -11.04 -6.24 10.25
N ARG A 53 -11.00 -7.58 10.17
CA ARG A 53 -9.77 -8.35 10.29
C ARG A 53 -8.81 -8.08 9.14
N ASP A 54 -9.29 -8.24 7.91
CA ASP A 54 -8.44 -8.21 6.71
C ASP A 54 -7.92 -6.79 6.40
N MET A 55 -8.64 -5.74 6.80
CA MET A 55 -8.20 -4.34 6.66
C MET A 55 -7.13 -3.93 7.69
N ASN A 56 -7.13 -4.53 8.89
CA ASN A 56 -6.28 -4.09 9.99
C ASN A 56 -5.07 -4.99 10.23
N LEU A 57 -5.20 -6.32 10.03
CA LEU A 57 -4.08 -7.25 10.21
C LEU A 57 -2.79 -6.85 9.47
N PRO A 58 -2.83 -6.34 8.21
CA PRO A 58 -1.60 -5.94 7.52
C PRO A 58 -0.87 -4.76 8.17
N LYS A 59 -1.48 -4.06 9.12
CA LYS A 59 -0.89 -2.88 9.76
C LYS A 59 -0.15 -3.19 11.05
N PHE A 60 -0.44 -4.33 11.68
CA PHE A 60 -0.01 -4.59 13.05
C PHE A 60 1.40 -5.19 13.12
N VAL A 61 2.11 -4.80 14.18
CA VAL A 61 3.35 -5.47 14.60
C VAL A 61 3.06 -6.88 15.11
N PHE A 62 4.06 -7.76 15.09
CA PHE A 62 3.90 -9.17 15.44
C PHE A 62 3.25 -9.40 16.81
N GLU A 63 3.58 -8.57 17.81
CA GLU A 63 3.09 -8.67 19.19
C GLU A 63 1.63 -8.27 19.36
N ASP A 64 1.14 -7.35 18.53
CA ASP A 64 -0.23 -6.83 18.60
C ASP A 64 -1.24 -7.71 17.84
N VAL A 65 -0.77 -8.54 16.91
CA VAL A 65 -1.62 -9.43 16.10
C VAL A 65 -2.46 -10.38 16.98
N PRO A 66 -1.88 -11.13 17.95
CA PRO A 66 -2.68 -11.98 18.84
C PRO A 66 -3.67 -11.21 19.70
N LEU A 67 -3.29 -10.03 20.20
CA LEU A 67 -4.16 -9.17 21.01
C LEU A 67 -5.39 -8.72 20.22
N PHE A 68 -5.17 -8.25 18.99
CA PHE A 68 -6.26 -7.83 18.11
C PHE A 68 -7.17 -9.00 17.72
N LEU A 69 -6.62 -10.19 17.45
CA LEU A 69 -7.43 -11.38 17.18
C LEU A 69 -8.27 -11.79 18.40
N GLY A 70 -7.74 -11.63 19.62
CA GLY A 70 -8.51 -11.78 20.86
C GLY A 70 -9.70 -10.83 20.92
N LEU A 71 -9.47 -9.53 20.69
CA LEU A 71 -10.53 -8.52 20.65
C LEU A 71 -11.60 -8.82 19.59
N ILE A 72 -11.21 -9.35 18.43
CA ILE A 72 -12.14 -9.78 17.39
C ILE A 72 -12.98 -10.97 17.88
N SER A 73 -12.35 -11.98 18.51
CA SER A 73 -13.03 -13.16 19.04
C SER A 73 -14.03 -12.80 20.14
N ASP A 74 -13.69 -11.83 21.00
CA ASP A 74 -14.58 -11.37 22.08
C ASP A 74 -15.81 -10.64 21.53
N LEU A 75 -15.64 -9.88 20.44
CA LEU A 75 -16.73 -9.13 19.81
C LEU A 75 -17.62 -10.00 18.91
N PHE A 76 -17.06 -11.07 18.34
CA PHE A 76 -17.72 -11.97 17.39
C PHE A 76 -17.57 -13.45 17.85
N PRO A 77 -18.19 -13.82 18.99
CA PRO A 77 -18.01 -15.15 19.57
C PRO A 77 -18.61 -16.24 18.66
N GLY A 78 -17.85 -17.31 18.44
CA GLY A 78 -18.31 -18.48 17.67
C GLY A 78 -18.37 -18.28 16.15
N LEU A 79 -17.85 -17.16 15.62
CA LEU A 79 -17.73 -16.95 14.19
C LEU A 79 -16.35 -17.40 13.69
N ASP A 80 -16.31 -18.49 12.94
CA ASP A 80 -15.12 -18.88 12.18
C ASP A 80 -15.12 -18.22 10.81
N CYS A 81 -14.15 -17.34 10.60
CA CYS A 81 -13.96 -16.70 9.31
C CYS A 81 -12.72 -17.29 8.62
N PRO A 82 -12.86 -18.22 7.66
CA PRO A 82 -11.72 -18.67 6.89
C PRO A 82 -11.14 -17.50 6.08
N ARG A 83 -9.82 -17.47 5.94
CA ARG A 83 -9.17 -16.53 5.01
C ARG A 83 -9.51 -16.95 3.59
N VAL A 84 -9.93 -15.99 2.76
CA VAL A 84 -10.11 -16.27 1.33
C VAL A 84 -8.78 -16.12 0.63
N ARG A 85 -8.37 -17.23 0.02
CA ARG A 85 -7.31 -17.24 -0.98
C ARG A 85 -7.90 -16.68 -2.27
N TYR A 86 -7.18 -15.79 -2.94
CA TYR A 86 -7.49 -15.44 -4.33
C TYR A 86 -6.64 -16.35 -5.20
N PRO A 87 -7.13 -17.51 -5.67
CA PRO A 87 -6.27 -18.58 -6.17
C PRO A 87 -5.42 -18.08 -7.34
N ASN A 88 -6.05 -17.48 -8.34
CA ASN A 88 -5.35 -16.93 -9.52
C ASN A 88 -4.29 -15.86 -9.18
N PHE A 89 -4.53 -15.05 -8.15
CA PHE A 89 -3.56 -14.02 -7.75
C PHE A 89 -2.43 -14.64 -6.93
N ASN A 90 -2.77 -15.45 -5.93
CA ASN A 90 -1.82 -16.11 -5.05
C ASN A 90 -0.91 -17.05 -5.84
N ASP A 91 -1.47 -17.86 -6.74
CA ASP A 91 -0.70 -18.79 -7.58
C ASP A 91 0.24 -18.00 -8.52
N ALA A 92 -0.22 -16.88 -9.10
CA ALA A 92 0.64 -16.03 -9.94
C ALA A 92 1.78 -15.35 -9.15
N VAL A 93 1.50 -14.94 -7.90
CA VAL A 93 2.50 -14.39 -7.00
C VAL A 93 3.52 -15.47 -6.61
N GLU A 94 3.05 -16.64 -6.21
CA GLU A 94 3.88 -17.80 -5.84
C GLU A 94 4.79 -18.20 -7.02
N GLN A 95 4.24 -18.34 -8.23
CA GLN A 95 4.99 -18.62 -9.46
C GLN A 95 6.09 -17.57 -9.71
N THR A 96 5.77 -16.28 -9.59
CA THR A 96 6.76 -15.21 -9.83
C THR A 96 7.85 -15.18 -8.77
N LEU A 97 7.52 -15.55 -7.54
CA LEU A 97 8.48 -15.68 -6.46
C LEU A 97 9.44 -16.85 -6.73
N GLU A 98 8.92 -17.99 -7.17
CA GLU A 98 9.73 -19.15 -7.59
C GLU A 98 10.65 -18.80 -8.77
N ASP A 99 10.12 -18.17 -9.82
CA ASP A 99 10.88 -17.76 -11.01
C ASP A 99 12.07 -16.84 -10.64
N LYS A 100 11.85 -15.92 -9.69
CA LYS A 100 12.87 -15.00 -9.20
C LYS A 100 13.69 -15.57 -8.03
N LYS A 101 13.52 -16.87 -7.72
CA LYS A 101 14.21 -17.63 -6.68
C LYS A 101 14.04 -17.08 -5.26
N TYR A 102 12.90 -16.48 -4.97
CA TYR A 102 12.50 -16.11 -3.61
C TYR A 102 11.96 -17.33 -2.86
N VAL A 103 12.10 -17.28 -1.54
CA VAL A 103 11.46 -18.24 -0.65
C VAL A 103 10.06 -17.72 -0.33
N ILE A 104 9.04 -18.55 -0.58
CA ILE A 104 7.65 -18.22 -0.28
C ILE A 104 7.45 -18.35 1.23
N LEU A 105 7.09 -17.25 1.89
CA LEU A 105 6.64 -17.29 3.28
C LEU A 105 5.11 -17.36 3.36
N PRO A 106 4.53 -18.20 4.25
CA PRO A 106 3.08 -18.36 4.36
C PRO A 106 2.29 -17.07 4.59
N ASN A 107 2.90 -16.07 5.24
CA ASN A 107 2.23 -14.81 5.56
C ASN A 107 2.43 -13.71 4.49
N GLN A 108 3.37 -13.87 3.56
CA GLN A 108 3.73 -12.79 2.62
C GLN A 108 2.67 -12.51 1.55
N VAL A 109 2.02 -13.56 1.03
CA VAL A 109 1.13 -13.45 -0.14
C VAL A 109 -0.20 -12.75 0.20
N PHE A 110 -0.66 -12.87 1.45
CA PHE A 110 -1.99 -12.41 1.85
C PHE A 110 -2.11 -10.91 2.10
N HIS A 111 -1.01 -10.21 2.37
CA HIS A 111 -1.04 -8.78 2.69
C HIS A 111 -1.36 -7.88 1.47
N LEU A 112 -1.46 -8.44 0.27
CA LEU A 112 -1.38 -7.71 -1.00
C LEU A 112 -2.64 -7.79 -1.85
N ALA A 113 -3.64 -8.54 -1.39
CA ALA A 113 -4.83 -8.87 -2.16
C ALA A 113 -5.93 -7.79 -2.09
N GLN A 114 -5.62 -6.57 -1.62
CA GLN A 114 -6.55 -5.46 -1.74
C GLN A 114 -6.14 -4.62 -2.97
N PRO A 115 -7.03 -4.33 -3.92
CA PRO A 115 -6.66 -3.66 -5.17
C PRO A 115 -7.00 -2.17 -5.24
N HIS A 116 -7.55 -1.55 -4.18
CA HIS A 116 -8.27 -0.28 -4.30
C HIS A 116 -7.66 0.95 -3.61
N ILE A 117 -6.56 0.84 -2.88
CA ILE A 117 -6.02 1.97 -2.11
C ILE A 117 -4.54 2.20 -2.48
N SER A 118 -4.12 3.45 -2.65
CA SER A 118 -2.70 3.81 -2.78
C SER A 118 -1.96 3.27 -1.55
N TYR A 119 -1.02 2.33 -1.75
CA TYR A 119 -0.37 1.61 -0.66
C TYR A 119 0.88 2.37 -0.19
N PHE A 120 0.93 2.65 1.11
CA PHE A 120 2.15 2.84 1.86
C PHE A 120 2.64 1.47 2.31
N ILE A 121 3.79 1.05 1.78
CA ILE A 121 4.45 -0.19 2.14
C ILE A 121 5.64 0.17 3.03
N PHE A 122 5.52 -0.18 4.30
CA PHE A 122 6.58 0.01 5.28
C PHE A 122 7.41 -1.26 5.39
N SER A 123 8.63 -1.23 4.87
CA SER A 123 9.61 -2.29 5.15
C SER A 123 11.00 -1.98 4.60
N ILE A 124 11.98 -2.04 5.50
CA ILE A 124 13.43 -2.01 5.22
C ILE A 124 13.95 -3.11 4.28
N ASN A 125 13.17 -4.16 3.97
CA ASN A 125 13.64 -5.32 3.17
C ASN A 125 12.72 -5.71 2.01
N PHE A 126 11.67 -4.93 1.74
CA PHE A 126 10.66 -5.30 0.75
C PHE A 126 10.95 -4.78 -0.64
N LYS A 127 12.03 -4.01 -0.82
CA LYS A 127 12.56 -3.52 -2.10
C LYS A 127 12.37 -4.56 -3.20
N THR A 128 12.90 -5.76 -2.97
CA THR A 128 12.86 -6.83 -3.97
C THR A 128 11.52 -7.56 -4.13
N PHE A 129 10.65 -7.55 -3.11
CA PHE A 129 9.32 -8.19 -3.14
C PHE A 129 8.25 -7.29 -3.78
N ALA A 130 8.31 -5.97 -3.56
CA ALA A 130 7.50 -5.00 -4.30
C ALA A 130 7.81 -5.04 -5.81
N TYR A 131 9.10 -5.12 -6.20
CA TYR A 131 9.48 -5.33 -7.61
C TYR A 131 9.01 -6.68 -8.17
N SER A 132 8.88 -7.74 -7.35
CA SER A 132 8.29 -8.99 -7.83
C SER A 132 6.80 -8.86 -8.03
N LEU A 133 6.04 -8.24 -7.12
CA LEU A 133 4.59 -8.04 -7.23
C LEU A 133 4.17 -7.12 -8.36
N VAL A 134 4.94 -6.07 -8.63
CA VAL A 134 4.65 -5.17 -9.75
C VAL A 134 4.94 -5.89 -11.08
N ASN A 135 5.93 -6.80 -11.12
CA ASN A 135 6.20 -7.67 -12.27
C ASN A 135 5.30 -8.91 -12.34
N VAL A 136 4.61 -9.28 -11.25
CA VAL A 136 3.46 -10.18 -11.32
C VAL A 136 2.51 -9.44 -12.24
N SER A 137 2.54 -9.85 -13.49
CA SER A 137 1.67 -9.37 -14.54
C SER A 137 0.31 -9.82 -14.08
N VAL A 138 -0.34 -9.02 -13.23
CA VAL A 138 -1.59 -9.35 -12.54
C VAL A 138 -2.54 -9.77 -13.64
N MET A 139 -2.65 -11.08 -13.85
CA MET A 139 -3.53 -11.67 -14.85
C MET A 139 -3.28 -11.15 -16.30
N GLY A 140 -2.02 -10.93 -16.69
CA GLY A 140 -1.67 -10.48 -18.06
C GLY A 140 -1.70 -8.97 -18.31
N LEU A 141 -1.81 -8.17 -17.25
CA LEU A 141 -1.69 -6.70 -17.33
C LEU A 141 -0.22 -6.29 -17.40
N GLN A 142 0.15 -5.53 -18.44
CA GLN A 142 1.50 -4.94 -18.51
C GLN A 142 1.62 -3.84 -17.46
N THR A 143 2.46 -4.06 -16.46
CA THR A 143 2.70 -3.09 -15.41
C THR A 143 3.97 -2.29 -15.71
N LYS A 144 3.90 -0.95 -15.57
CA LYS A 144 5.07 -0.08 -15.68
C LYS A 144 5.29 0.67 -14.37
N LEU A 145 6.51 0.61 -13.85
CA LEU A 145 6.92 1.29 -12.62
C LEU A 145 7.77 2.51 -12.97
N TYR A 146 7.54 3.60 -12.24
CA TYR A 146 8.31 4.85 -12.29
C TYR A 146 8.89 5.10 -10.90
N PRO A 147 10.12 4.62 -10.63
CA PRO A 147 10.76 4.83 -9.34
C PRO A 147 11.24 6.29 -9.23
N LEU A 148 11.04 6.88 -8.06
CA LEU A 148 11.37 8.27 -7.76
C LEU A 148 11.80 8.37 -6.30
N ASN A 149 12.95 8.98 -6.05
CA ASN A 149 13.34 9.34 -4.69
C ASN A 149 13.05 10.83 -4.48
N SER A 150 12.00 11.13 -3.72
CA SER A 150 11.55 12.50 -3.46
C SER A 150 12.50 13.29 -2.56
N LYS A 151 13.33 12.62 -1.74
CA LYS A 151 14.34 13.27 -0.89
C LYS A 151 15.62 13.63 -1.64
N ALA A 152 15.88 12.99 -2.78
CA ALA A 152 17.07 13.27 -3.58
C ALA A 152 16.98 14.58 -4.39
N ILE A 153 15.79 15.19 -4.43
CA ILE A 153 15.45 16.31 -5.30
C ILE A 153 14.77 17.39 -4.45
N SER A 154 14.98 18.67 -4.77
CA SER A 154 14.27 19.75 -4.06
C SER A 154 12.76 19.73 -4.36
N VAL A 155 11.93 20.28 -3.47
CA VAL A 155 10.47 20.34 -3.68
C VAL A 155 10.11 21.13 -4.94
N ILE A 156 10.90 22.16 -5.26
CA ILE A 156 10.78 22.98 -6.47
C ILE A 156 11.02 22.13 -7.72
N GLU A 157 12.11 21.36 -7.78
CA GLU A 157 12.40 20.49 -8.92
C GLU A 157 11.46 19.28 -8.98
N LEU A 158 10.87 18.87 -7.85
CA LEU A 158 9.91 17.79 -7.78
C LEU A 158 8.57 18.18 -8.43
N TYR A 159 7.98 19.30 -8.01
CA TYR A 159 6.64 19.72 -8.48
C TYR A 159 6.66 20.70 -9.65
N GLY A 160 7.73 21.48 -9.77
CA GLY A 160 7.84 22.60 -10.69
C GLY A 160 7.76 23.94 -9.96
N ILE A 161 8.23 24.98 -10.63
CA ILE A 161 8.25 26.36 -10.13
C ILE A 161 7.71 27.32 -11.18
N LEU A 162 6.96 28.30 -10.70
CA LEU A 162 6.59 29.48 -11.46
C LEU A 162 7.63 30.56 -11.17
N ASP A 163 8.37 30.99 -12.18
CA ASP A 163 9.34 32.06 -12.04
C ASP A 163 8.61 33.37 -11.67
N PRO A 164 8.97 34.04 -10.56
CA PRO A 164 8.29 35.25 -10.10
C PRO A 164 8.46 36.44 -11.05
N ASP A 165 9.56 36.50 -11.79
CA ASP A 165 9.90 37.63 -12.66
C ASP A 165 9.36 37.43 -14.07
N THR A 166 9.61 36.26 -14.67
CA THR A 166 9.17 35.96 -16.05
C THR A 166 7.74 35.44 -16.12
N ARG A 167 7.20 34.91 -15.01
CA ARG A 167 5.93 34.16 -14.95
C ARG A 167 5.92 32.91 -15.84
N ASP A 168 7.08 32.41 -16.22
CA ASP A 168 7.20 31.17 -16.96
C ASP A 168 7.14 29.96 -16.01
N TRP A 169 6.41 28.93 -16.43
CA TRP A 169 6.27 27.69 -15.67
C TRP A 169 7.33 26.68 -16.09
N THR A 170 8.08 26.17 -15.12
CA THR A 170 8.99 25.04 -15.31
C THR A 170 8.41 23.80 -14.63
N ASP A 171 8.09 22.76 -15.42
CA ASP A 171 7.59 21.49 -14.90
C ASP A 171 8.66 20.75 -14.08
N GLY A 172 8.25 20.19 -12.95
CA GLY A 172 9.09 19.32 -12.13
C GLY A 172 9.13 17.87 -12.61
N VAL A 173 9.96 17.07 -11.95
CA VAL A 173 10.11 15.63 -12.25
C VAL A 173 8.79 14.88 -11.99
N LEU A 174 8.13 15.13 -10.87
CA LEU A 174 6.88 14.47 -10.52
C LEU A 174 5.74 14.92 -11.43
N SER A 175 5.62 16.22 -11.76
CA SER A 175 4.56 16.70 -12.65
C SER A 175 4.68 16.06 -14.04
N ASN A 176 5.89 15.97 -14.58
CA ASN A 176 6.17 15.28 -15.84
C ASN A 176 5.82 13.78 -15.77
N ILE A 177 6.25 13.07 -14.73
CA ILE A 177 5.86 11.66 -14.53
C ILE A 177 4.34 11.52 -14.44
N PHE A 178 3.67 12.42 -13.71
CA PHE A 178 2.22 12.42 -13.54
C PHE A 178 1.49 12.59 -14.88
N ARG A 179 1.95 13.49 -15.75
CA ARG A 179 1.42 13.63 -17.12
C ARG A 179 1.65 12.35 -17.93
N GLU A 180 2.87 11.81 -17.88
CA GLU A 180 3.21 10.60 -18.62
C GLU A 180 2.33 9.42 -18.22
N ILE A 181 2.12 9.18 -16.92
CA ILE A 181 1.29 8.05 -16.45
C ILE A 181 -0.19 8.21 -16.82
N ASN A 182 -0.70 9.44 -16.84
CA ASN A 182 -2.10 9.73 -17.13
C ASN A 182 -2.44 9.69 -18.63
N LYS A 183 -1.44 9.59 -19.53
CA LYS A 183 -1.71 9.41 -20.96
C LYS A 183 -2.62 8.19 -21.20
N PRO A 184 -3.63 8.33 -22.08
CA PRO A 184 -4.51 7.23 -22.43
C PRO A 184 -3.70 6.06 -22.99
N THR A 185 -4.12 4.83 -22.67
CA THR A 185 -3.44 3.62 -23.12
C THR A 185 -4.48 2.66 -23.70
N ASP A 186 -4.27 2.21 -24.95
CA ASP A 186 -5.18 1.27 -25.63
C ASP A 186 -5.12 -0.16 -25.04
N LYS A 187 -4.01 -0.49 -24.38
CA LYS A 187 -3.80 -1.78 -23.70
C LYS A 187 -4.12 -1.63 -22.22
N LYS A 188 -4.70 -2.68 -21.61
CA LYS A 188 -4.90 -2.78 -20.16
C LYS A 188 -3.52 -2.79 -19.45
N LYS A 189 -2.95 -1.61 -19.23
CA LYS A 189 -1.67 -1.41 -18.53
C LYS A 189 -1.93 -0.74 -17.20
N ARG A 190 -1.25 -1.21 -16.15
CA ARG A 190 -1.23 -0.52 -14.86
C ARG A 190 0.07 0.26 -14.72
N ARG A 191 0.00 1.47 -14.19
CA ARG A 191 1.18 2.34 -14.03
C ARG A 191 1.32 2.73 -12.58
N TYR A 192 2.50 2.52 -12.02
CA TYR A 192 2.78 2.79 -10.62
C TYR A 192 3.91 3.80 -10.51
N ILE A 193 3.73 4.85 -9.69
CA ILE A 193 4.83 5.68 -9.23
C ILE A 193 5.29 5.09 -7.90
N LEU A 194 6.57 4.73 -7.81
CA LEU A 194 7.18 4.23 -6.60
C LEU A 194 8.03 5.33 -5.98
N PHE A 195 7.65 5.79 -4.80
CA PHE A 195 8.47 6.67 -3.98
C PHE A 195 9.42 5.82 -3.12
N ASP A 196 10.69 5.77 -3.50
CA ASP A 196 11.77 5.05 -2.77
C ASP A 196 12.53 6.06 -1.89
N GLY A 197 12.06 6.24 -0.66
CA GLY A 197 12.64 7.17 0.31
C GLY A 197 11.63 7.61 1.36
N ASP A 198 12.12 8.03 2.52
CA ASP A 198 11.19 8.40 3.60
C ASP A 198 10.36 9.62 3.25
N VAL A 199 9.22 9.70 3.92
CA VAL A 199 8.29 10.82 3.81
C VAL A 199 8.72 11.98 4.68
N ASP A 200 8.65 13.17 4.10
CA ASP A 200 8.83 14.45 4.77
C ASP A 200 7.54 15.26 4.63
N ALA A 201 7.17 16.01 5.67
CA ALA A 201 6.01 16.89 5.68
C ALA A 201 5.99 17.87 4.49
N LEU A 202 7.15 18.41 4.10
CA LEU A 202 7.24 19.49 3.12
C LEU A 202 6.72 19.10 1.73
N TRP A 203 7.05 17.90 1.24
CA TRP A 203 6.61 17.45 -0.08
C TRP A 203 5.30 16.67 0.00
N VAL A 204 5.08 15.89 1.06
CA VAL A 204 3.91 15.01 1.14
C VAL A 204 2.60 15.77 1.34
N GLU A 205 2.65 16.97 1.91
CA GLU A 205 1.47 17.80 2.08
C GLU A 205 0.82 18.18 0.75
N ASN A 206 1.61 18.47 -0.27
CA ASN A 206 1.14 18.74 -1.64
C ASN A 206 0.49 17.51 -2.29
N MET A 207 0.76 16.29 -1.79
CA MET A 207 0.13 15.06 -2.26
C MET A 207 -1.20 14.74 -1.58
N ASN A 208 -1.59 15.46 -0.52
CA ASN A 208 -2.77 15.11 0.26
C ASN A 208 -4.05 15.08 -0.59
N SER A 209 -4.21 16.01 -1.54
CA SER A 209 -5.35 16.03 -2.47
C SER A 209 -5.34 14.87 -3.48
N VAL A 210 -4.17 14.32 -3.78
CA VAL A 210 -4.00 13.13 -4.63
C VAL A 210 -4.32 11.84 -3.87
N MET A 211 -3.97 11.80 -2.58
CA MET A 211 -4.20 10.65 -1.71
C MET A 211 -5.64 10.56 -1.19
N ASP A 212 -6.39 11.66 -1.24
CA ASP A 212 -7.82 11.67 -0.91
C ASP A 212 -8.67 11.06 -2.05
N ASP A 213 -9.97 10.89 -1.79
CA ASP A 213 -10.96 10.36 -2.75
C ASP A 213 -10.99 11.16 -4.08
N ASN A 214 -10.54 12.41 -4.06
CA ASN A 214 -10.48 13.31 -5.21
C ASN A 214 -9.45 12.90 -6.27
N LYS A 215 -8.35 12.26 -5.86
CA LYS A 215 -7.25 11.83 -6.73
C LYS A 215 -6.71 12.97 -7.62
N LEU A 216 -6.53 14.17 -7.07
CA LEU A 216 -6.21 15.38 -7.83
C LEU A 216 -4.88 15.99 -7.39
N LEU A 217 -3.92 16.10 -8.31
CA LEU A 217 -2.68 16.84 -8.11
C LEU A 217 -2.89 18.29 -8.49
N THR A 218 -2.61 19.21 -7.57
CA THR A 218 -2.71 20.66 -7.82
C THR A 218 -1.31 21.26 -7.80
N LEU A 219 -0.92 21.86 -8.92
CA LEU A 219 0.39 22.50 -9.09
C LEU A 219 0.30 24.00 -8.78
N ALA A 220 1.45 24.63 -8.51
CA ALA A 220 1.51 26.05 -8.13
C ALA A 220 1.05 27.00 -9.24
N ASN A 221 1.14 26.59 -10.52
CA ASN A 221 0.57 27.32 -11.65
C ASN A 221 -0.98 27.26 -11.73
N GLY A 222 -1.64 26.58 -10.77
CA GLY A 222 -3.09 26.41 -10.73
C GLY A 222 -3.61 25.22 -11.55
N GLU A 223 -2.73 24.48 -12.22
CA GLU A 223 -3.11 23.30 -12.97
C GLU A 223 -3.54 22.16 -12.04
N ARG A 224 -4.58 21.43 -12.47
CA ARG A 224 -5.19 20.33 -11.71
C ARG A 224 -5.20 19.06 -12.55
N ILE A 225 -4.37 18.09 -12.19
CA ILE A 225 -4.22 16.82 -12.92
C ILE A 225 -4.85 15.70 -12.11
N ARG A 226 -5.92 15.09 -12.64
CA ARG A 226 -6.61 13.96 -11.98
C ARG A 226 -5.92 12.64 -12.32
N LEU A 227 -5.55 11.88 -11.29
CA LEU A 227 -4.97 10.55 -11.42
C LEU A 227 -6.02 9.56 -11.93
N GLN A 228 -5.72 8.92 -13.05
CA GLN A 228 -6.60 7.94 -13.69
C GLN A 228 -6.66 6.61 -12.92
N SER A 229 -7.72 5.82 -13.12
CA SER A 229 -7.97 4.57 -12.40
C SER A 229 -6.94 3.47 -12.68
N HIS A 230 -6.24 3.52 -13.81
CA HIS A 230 -5.15 2.59 -14.16
C HIS A 230 -3.80 2.97 -13.53
N CYS A 231 -3.75 4.08 -12.80
CA CYS A 231 -2.56 4.56 -12.11
C CYS A 231 -2.70 4.42 -10.60
N ALA A 232 -1.59 4.16 -9.92
CA ALA A 232 -1.55 4.13 -8.45
C ALA A 232 -0.19 4.62 -7.92
N LEU A 233 -0.18 5.04 -6.67
CA LEU A 233 1.01 5.48 -5.96
C LEU A 233 1.43 4.42 -4.96
N LEU A 234 2.73 4.14 -4.91
CA LEU A 234 3.37 3.25 -3.95
C LEU A 234 4.43 4.04 -3.21
N PHE A 235 4.45 3.91 -1.89
CA PHE A 235 5.46 4.53 -1.05
C PHE A 235 6.22 3.44 -0.32
N GLU A 236 7.54 3.40 -0.49
CA GLU A 236 8.45 2.60 0.30
C GLU A 236 9.12 3.50 1.33
N VAL A 237 8.78 3.31 2.59
CA VAL A 237 9.28 4.14 3.70
C VAL A 237 9.90 3.28 4.79
N GLY A 238 11.02 3.76 5.34
CA GLY A 238 11.68 3.15 6.49
C GLY A 238 11.13 3.63 7.82
N ASP A 239 10.66 4.88 7.90
CA ASP A 239 9.98 5.45 9.07
C ASP A 239 8.87 6.44 8.66
N LEU A 240 7.81 6.53 9.47
CA LEU A 240 6.69 7.48 9.35
C LEU A 240 6.62 8.48 10.51
N GLN A 241 7.61 8.52 11.41
CA GLN A 241 7.64 9.48 12.52
C GLN A 241 7.50 10.96 12.09
N HIS A 242 7.98 11.31 10.89
CA HIS A 242 7.90 12.66 10.33
C HIS A 242 6.66 12.90 9.46
N ALA A 243 5.82 11.88 9.24
CA ALA A 243 4.59 12.01 8.51
C ALA A 243 3.46 12.45 9.45
N SER A 244 2.61 13.36 8.98
CA SER A 244 1.43 13.76 9.77
C SER A 244 0.44 12.59 9.89
N PRO A 245 -0.27 12.43 11.02
CA PRO A 245 -1.33 11.42 11.15
C PRO A 245 -2.43 11.58 10.09
N ALA A 246 -2.66 12.81 9.60
CA ALA A 246 -3.59 13.08 8.51
C ALA A 246 -3.15 12.41 7.20
N THR A 247 -1.86 12.45 6.87
CA THR A 247 -1.26 11.76 5.71
C THR A 247 -1.45 10.25 5.82
N VAL A 248 -1.14 9.67 6.99
CA VAL A 248 -1.30 8.24 7.27
C VAL A 248 -2.75 7.79 7.09
N SER A 249 -3.71 8.57 7.59
CA SER A 249 -5.15 8.24 7.51
C SER A 249 -5.75 8.20 6.09
N ARG A 250 -5.04 8.77 5.10
CA ARG A 250 -5.47 8.82 3.70
C ARG A 250 -4.96 7.61 2.88
N CYS A 251 -4.07 6.81 3.44
CA CYS A 251 -3.38 5.76 2.70
C CYS A 251 -3.67 4.36 3.23
N GLY A 252 -3.52 3.36 2.36
CA GLY A 252 -3.56 1.95 2.76
C GLY A 252 -2.20 1.59 3.33
N MET A 253 -2.16 1.10 4.57
CA MET A 253 -0.89 0.76 5.24
C MET A 253 -0.64 -0.74 5.21
N VAL A 254 0.57 -1.13 4.81
CA VAL A 254 1.08 -2.50 4.96
C VAL A 254 2.40 -2.42 5.71
N PHE A 255 2.44 -3.03 6.88
CA PHE A 255 3.61 -3.13 7.75
C PHE A 255 4.18 -4.54 7.68
N VAL A 256 5.47 -4.64 7.37
CA VAL A 256 6.18 -5.92 7.38
C VAL A 256 7.14 -5.93 8.55
N ASP A 257 6.75 -6.66 9.59
CA ASP A 257 7.57 -6.81 10.78
C ASP A 257 8.90 -7.52 10.45
N PRO A 258 10.07 -6.97 10.83
CA PRO A 258 11.37 -7.62 10.66
C PRO A 258 11.44 -9.01 11.30
N LYS A 259 10.68 -9.28 12.36
CA LYS A 259 10.60 -10.61 13.00
C LYS A 259 9.97 -11.64 12.07
N ASN A 260 9.04 -11.22 11.20
CA ASN A 260 8.41 -12.09 10.19
C ASN A 260 9.36 -12.37 9.02
N LEU A 261 10.27 -11.43 8.71
CA LEU A 261 11.26 -11.57 7.64
C LEU A 261 12.67 -11.67 8.21
N ARG A 262 13.01 -12.84 8.75
CA ARG A 262 14.38 -13.15 9.22
C ARG A 262 15.40 -13.01 8.09
N TYR A 263 16.69 -13.05 8.39
CA TYR A 263 17.74 -13.01 7.36
C TYR A 263 17.72 -14.25 6.45
N THR A 264 17.14 -15.36 6.90
CA THR A 264 17.20 -16.68 6.24
C THR A 264 16.65 -16.68 4.81
N PRO A 265 15.44 -16.14 4.52
CA PRO A 265 14.90 -16.08 3.16
C PRO A 265 15.77 -15.22 2.22
N CYS A 266 16.31 -14.11 2.72
CA CYS A 266 17.21 -13.24 1.95
C CYS A 266 18.52 -13.97 1.61
N TRP A 267 19.10 -14.66 2.59
CA TRP A 267 20.30 -15.46 2.39
C TRP A 267 20.05 -16.64 1.44
N GLN A 268 18.97 -17.40 1.61
CA GLN A 268 18.60 -18.49 0.73
C GLN A 268 18.41 -18.02 -0.71
N ARG A 269 17.71 -16.91 -0.92
CA ARG A 269 17.61 -16.31 -2.26
C ARG A 269 18.97 -15.95 -2.82
N TRP A 270 19.84 -15.32 -2.04
CA TRP A 270 21.17 -14.98 -2.51
C TRP A 270 21.98 -16.22 -2.90
N VAL A 271 21.93 -17.29 -2.09
CA VAL A 271 22.53 -18.59 -2.39
C VAL A 271 21.98 -19.16 -3.70
N ASN A 272 20.65 -19.20 -3.87
CA ASN A 272 19.99 -19.72 -5.07
C ASN A 272 20.27 -18.85 -6.32
N SER A 273 20.54 -17.57 -6.13
CA SER A 273 20.85 -16.63 -7.21
C SER A 273 22.30 -16.71 -7.69
N ARG A 274 23.18 -17.38 -6.94
CA ARG A 274 24.55 -17.65 -7.41
C ARG A 274 24.47 -18.55 -8.64
N SER A 275 25.05 -18.09 -9.74
CA SER A 275 25.45 -18.99 -10.81
C SER A 275 26.50 -19.93 -10.25
N ASP A 276 26.38 -21.23 -10.49
CA ASP A 276 27.44 -22.19 -10.20
C ASP A 276 28.72 -21.65 -10.85
N LYS A 277 29.66 -21.21 -10.01
CA LYS A 277 31.00 -20.94 -10.50
C LYS A 277 31.58 -22.29 -10.85
N VAL A 278 31.71 -22.53 -12.16
CA VAL A 278 32.59 -23.52 -12.77
C VAL A 278 33.97 -23.46 -12.12
#